data_AF-A0A7X8MDU9-F1
#
_entry.id   AF-A0A7X8MDU9-F1
#
_cell.length_a   1.000
_cell.length_b   1.000
_cell.length_c   1.000
_cell.angle_alpha   90.00
_cell.angle_beta   90.00
_cell.angle_gamma   90.00
#
_symmetry.space_group_name_H-M   'P 1'
#
loop_
_entity.id
_entity.type
_entity.pdbx_description
1 polymer ?
#
loop_
_entity_poly.entity_id
_entity_poly.type
_entity_poly.pdbx_seq_one_letter_code
_entity_poly.pdbx_strand_id
1 'polypeptide(L)'
;TAQQSVRTGQIEIDPYLGEIERIRYHAKSGTVDLRYQIVNHIVFQGPVESPLVRQMIRHALTEEDPSTRLYAAKVLQAIAQKEQNLDVELLGTLEQVLRKESNPGVRLMAVRALQSVPINEAIRNALTRVLLYDRNPALRIQAFDSLTEPLEPIETQEPLLRSVQADTSSYIRHRANDLLKKIEVEKSRALLTSREG
;
A
#
# COMPACT_ATOMS: atom_id res chain seq x y z
N THR A 1 -29.87 11.30 31.04
CA THR A 1 -28.46 10.95 30.77
C THR A 1 -28.19 11.22 29.31
N ALA A 2 -27.41 12.25 28.99
CA ALA A 2 -27.28 12.79 27.64
C ALA A 2 -26.44 11.85 26.75
N GLN A 3 -27.07 10.83 26.19
CA GLN A 3 -26.55 9.92 25.15
C GLN A 3 -27.21 10.22 23.79
N GLN A 4 -27.50 11.47 23.48
CA GLN A 4 -28.08 11.78 22.17
C GLN A 4 -26.96 11.79 21.14
N SER A 5 -26.87 10.68 20.40
CA SER A 5 -25.99 10.56 19.24
C SER A 5 -26.32 11.68 18.25
N VAL A 6 -25.29 12.37 17.79
CA VAL A 6 -25.44 13.48 16.84
C VAL A 6 -25.12 12.95 15.45
N ARG A 7 -26.11 12.98 14.55
CA ARG A 7 -25.93 12.66 13.14
C ARG A 7 -25.92 13.96 12.33
N THR A 8 -24.81 14.23 11.66
CA THR A 8 -24.70 15.33 10.71
C THR A 8 -24.18 14.80 9.37
N GLY A 9 -25.08 14.60 8.41
CA GLY A 9 -24.72 14.08 7.09
C GLY A 9 -24.02 12.72 7.16
N GLN A 10 -22.72 12.70 6.85
CA GLN A 10 -21.85 11.51 6.78
C GLN A 10 -21.20 11.11 8.11
N ILE A 11 -21.42 11.88 9.17
CA ILE A 11 -20.79 11.70 10.48
C ILE A 11 -21.85 11.33 11.52
N GLU A 12 -21.58 10.24 12.24
CA GLU A 12 -22.30 9.87 13.45
C GLU A 12 -21.33 9.98 14.64
N ILE A 13 -21.69 10.81 15.62
CA ILE A 13 -20.94 10.99 16.86
C ILE A 13 -21.76 10.37 17.99
N ASP A 14 -21.17 9.40 18.68
CA ASP A 14 -21.76 8.80 19.87
C ASP A 14 -20.95 9.23 21.10
N PRO A 15 -21.44 10.24 21.87
CA PRO A 15 -20.74 10.74 23.04
C PRO A 15 -21.00 9.84 24.25
N TYR A 16 -19.93 9.34 24.84
CA TYR A 16 -19.96 8.59 26.10
C TYR A 16 -19.46 9.49 27.23
N LEU A 17 -20.21 9.49 28.34
CA LEU A 17 -19.75 10.12 29.56
C LEU A 17 -18.48 9.38 30.02
N GLY A 18 -17.37 10.11 30.04
CA GLY A 18 -16.12 9.64 30.61
C GLY A 18 -16.06 9.91 32.12
N GLU A 19 -14.86 10.13 32.63
CA GLU A 19 -14.63 10.40 34.05
C GLU A 19 -15.29 11.70 34.51
N ILE A 20 -15.92 11.67 35.68
CA ILE A 20 -16.39 12.88 36.36
C ILE A 20 -15.24 13.42 37.21
N GLU A 21 -14.67 14.54 36.78
CA GLU A 21 -13.53 15.16 37.44
C GLU A 21 -13.92 15.97 38.69
N ARG A 22 -15.12 16.55 38.70
CA ARG A 22 -15.57 17.40 39.80
C ARG A 22 -17.08 17.49 39.89
N ILE A 23 -17.60 17.42 41.12
CA ILE A 23 -18.97 17.79 41.48
C ILE A 23 -18.91 18.78 42.65
N ARG A 24 -19.57 19.94 42.52
CA ARG A 24 -19.71 20.92 43.61
C ARG A 24 -21.14 21.40 43.70
N TYR A 25 -21.76 21.26 44.88
CA TYR A 25 -23.06 21.81 45.16
C TYR A 25 -22.96 23.21 45.77
N HIS A 26 -23.77 24.14 45.28
CA HIS A 26 -23.86 25.51 45.76
C HIS A 26 -25.17 25.71 46.52
N ALA A 27 -25.14 25.51 47.84
CA ALA A 27 -26.35 25.45 48.67
C ALA A 27 -27.22 26.72 48.63
N LYS A 28 -26.62 27.90 48.43
CA LYS A 28 -27.36 29.17 48.37
C LYS A 28 -28.20 29.32 47.09
N SER A 29 -27.71 28.79 45.97
CA SER A 29 -28.39 28.86 44.66
C SER A 29 -29.11 27.57 44.29
N GLY A 30 -28.85 26.46 45.01
CA GLY A 30 -29.38 25.13 44.67
C GLY A 30 -28.76 24.53 43.41
N THR A 31 -27.63 25.06 42.92
CA THR A 31 -27.00 24.63 41.66
C THR A 31 -25.85 23.65 41.88
N VAL A 32 -25.51 22.87 40.86
CA VAL A 32 -24.35 21.96 40.86
C VAL A 32 -23.41 22.36 39.73
N ASP A 33 -22.13 22.54 40.05
CA ASP A 33 -21.07 22.55 39.04
C ASP A 33 -20.60 21.13 38.79
N LEU A 34 -20.66 20.70 37.53
CA LEU A 34 -20.08 19.44 37.08
C LEU A 34 -18.95 19.72 36.08
N ARG A 35 -17.83 19.02 36.24
CA ARG A 35 -16.79 18.89 35.21
C ARG A 35 -16.59 17.41 34.95
N TYR A 36 -16.64 17.02 33.68
CA TYR A 36 -16.53 15.63 33.25
C TYR A 36 -15.88 15.58 31.87
N GLN A 37 -15.26 14.44 31.57
CA GLN A 37 -14.71 14.13 30.26
C GLN A 37 -15.77 13.47 29.37
N ILE A 38 -15.59 13.59 28.06
CA ILE A 38 -16.44 12.94 27.07
C ILE A 38 -15.51 12.19 26.12
N VAL A 39 -15.83 10.93 25.86
CA VAL A 39 -15.20 10.14 24.82
C VAL A 39 -16.17 10.04 23.65
N ASN A 40 -15.75 10.51 22.48
CA ASN A 40 -16.58 10.46 21.27
C ASN A 40 -16.13 9.29 20.41
N HIS A 41 -17.07 8.40 20.07
CA HIS A 41 -16.87 7.46 18.97
C HIS A 41 -17.46 8.07 17.71
N ILE A 42 -16.60 8.33 16.72
CA ILE A 42 -17.01 8.95 15.46
C ILE A 42 -17.00 7.89 14.37
N VAL A 43 -18.16 7.65 13.78
CA VAL A 43 -18.30 6.84 12.57
C VAL A 43 -18.44 7.79 11.39
N PHE A 44 -17.53 7.66 10.43
CA PHE A 44 -17.55 8.42 9.19
C PHE A 44 -17.77 7.49 8.00
N GLN A 45 -18.72 7.83 7.13
CA GLN A 45 -18.93 7.14 5.86
C GLN A 45 -18.91 8.14 4.70
N GLY A 46 -17.96 8.00 3.79
CA GLY A 46 -17.85 8.88 2.64
C GLY A 46 -17.10 8.26 1.46
N PRO A 47 -17.05 8.98 0.32
CA PRO A 47 -16.38 8.52 -0.89
C PRO A 47 -14.86 8.45 -0.69
N VAL A 48 -14.20 7.50 -1.37
CA VAL A 48 -12.73 7.31 -1.31
C VAL A 48 -11.97 8.49 -1.95
N GLU A 49 -12.65 9.27 -2.77
CA GLU A 49 -12.17 10.49 -3.39
C GLU A 49 -12.18 11.69 -2.41
N SER A 50 -12.80 11.56 -1.23
CA SER A 50 -12.81 12.60 -0.20
C SER A 50 -11.41 12.84 0.37
N PRO A 51 -10.91 14.09 0.43
CA PRO A 51 -9.62 14.41 1.05
C PRO A 51 -9.50 13.91 2.49
N LEU A 52 -10.58 13.99 3.27
CA LEU A 52 -10.60 13.49 4.65
C LEU A 52 -10.44 11.97 4.70
N VAL A 53 -11.16 11.23 3.83
CA VAL A 53 -11.03 9.76 3.75
C VAL A 53 -9.61 9.37 3.36
N ARG A 54 -9.02 10.03 2.36
CA ARG A 54 -7.63 9.77 1.93
C ARG A 54 -6.64 10.05 3.06
N GLN A 55 -6.83 11.14 3.81
CA GLN A 55 -6.01 11.45 4.98
C GLN A 55 -6.14 10.38 6.07
N MET A 56 -7.35 9.92 6.38
CA MET A 56 -7.59 8.88 7.39
C MET A 56 -6.98 7.54 6.98
N ILE A 57 -7.08 7.14 5.71
CA ILE A 57 -6.45 5.91 5.21
C ILE A 57 -4.92 6.00 5.33
N ARG A 58 -4.32 7.14 4.99
CA ARG A 58 -2.86 7.33 5.16
C ARG A 58 -2.43 7.27 6.61
N HIS A 59 -3.20 7.87 7.52
CA HIS A 59 -2.94 7.77 8.95
C HIS A 59 -3.04 6.33 9.44
N ALA A 60 -4.07 5.60 8.99
CA ALA A 60 -4.29 4.19 9.31
C ALA A 60 -3.12 3.27 8.89
N LEU A 61 -2.29 3.67 7.90
CA LEU A 61 -1.05 2.95 7.52
C LEU A 61 0.11 3.17 8.49
N THR A 62 -0.02 4.09 9.44
CA THR A 62 1.00 4.40 10.45
C THR A 62 0.60 3.96 11.86
N GLU A 63 -0.60 3.42 12.02
CA GLU A 63 -1.12 2.93 13.30
C GLU A 63 -0.32 1.76 13.85
N GLU A 64 -0.32 1.60 15.17
CA GLU A 64 0.43 0.54 15.85
C GLU A 64 -0.12 -0.85 15.52
N ASP A 65 -1.44 -1.00 15.41
CA ASP A 65 -2.11 -2.26 15.10
C ASP A 65 -1.86 -2.68 13.62
N PRO A 66 -1.17 -3.82 13.39
CA PRO A 66 -0.94 -4.34 12.04
C PRO A 66 -2.23 -4.66 11.28
N SER A 67 -3.34 -4.96 11.98
CA SER A 67 -4.61 -5.27 11.34
C SER A 67 -5.20 -4.02 10.69
N THR A 68 -5.19 -2.90 11.40
CA THR A 68 -5.58 -1.57 10.90
C THR A 68 -4.75 -1.18 9.69
N ARG A 69 -3.43 -1.32 9.75
CA ARG A 69 -2.54 -1.06 8.59
C ARG A 69 -2.87 -1.97 7.40
N LEU A 70 -3.19 -3.24 7.64
CA LEU A 70 -3.57 -4.18 6.59
C LEU A 70 -4.90 -3.80 5.94
N TYR A 71 -5.91 -3.39 6.71
CA TYR A 71 -7.17 -2.91 6.16
C TYR A 71 -6.97 -1.63 5.33
N ALA A 72 -6.16 -0.68 5.82
CA ALA A 72 -5.82 0.53 5.08
C ALA A 72 -5.15 0.19 3.74
N ALA A 73 -4.18 -0.72 3.74
CA ALA A 73 -3.49 -1.14 2.51
C ALA A 73 -4.41 -1.89 1.53
N LYS A 74 -5.37 -2.69 2.03
CA LYS A 74 -6.42 -3.31 1.20
C LYS A 74 -7.31 -2.25 0.54
N VAL A 75 -7.66 -1.19 1.26
CA VAL A 75 -8.44 -0.08 0.69
C VAL A 75 -7.64 0.62 -0.40
N LEU A 76 -6.34 0.89 -0.18
CA LEU A 76 -5.49 1.46 -1.23
C LEU A 76 -5.40 0.58 -2.48
N GLN A 77 -5.27 -0.74 -2.31
CA GLN A 77 -5.30 -1.69 -3.43
C GLN A 77 -6.63 -1.59 -4.19
N ALA A 78 -7.76 -1.55 -3.49
CA ALA A 78 -9.08 -1.44 -4.11
C ALA A 78 -9.27 -0.12 -4.87
N ILE A 79 -8.74 0.99 -4.34
CA ILE A 79 -8.74 2.30 -5.00
C ILE A 79 -7.93 2.23 -6.30
N ALA A 80 -6.69 1.74 -6.23
CA ALA A 80 -5.81 1.60 -7.39
C ALA A 80 -6.46 0.75 -8.50
N GLN A 81 -7.09 -0.38 -8.10
CA GLN A 81 -7.80 -1.24 -9.03
C GLN A 81 -9.03 -0.57 -9.64
N LYS A 82 -9.81 0.19 -8.87
CA LYS A 82 -11.00 0.89 -9.37
C LYS A 82 -10.62 2.03 -10.31
N GLU A 83 -9.63 2.83 -9.93
CA GLU A 83 -9.23 4.03 -10.66
C GLU A 83 -8.32 3.72 -11.85
N GLN A 84 -7.71 2.52 -11.89
CA GLN A 84 -6.71 2.13 -12.89
C GLN A 84 -5.56 3.16 -12.99
N ASN A 85 -5.31 3.87 -11.91
CA ASN A 85 -4.33 4.94 -11.80
C ASN A 85 -3.81 5.06 -10.37
N LEU A 86 -2.59 5.56 -10.23
CA LEU A 86 -1.98 5.95 -8.96
C LEU A 86 -1.51 7.40 -9.10
N ASP A 87 -2.18 8.31 -8.39
CA ASP A 87 -1.66 9.67 -8.28
C ASP A 87 -0.32 9.71 -7.51
N VAL A 88 0.38 10.83 -7.59
CA VAL A 88 1.71 11.00 -6.98
C VAL A 88 1.67 10.79 -5.46
N GLU A 89 0.59 11.19 -4.79
CA GLU A 89 0.45 11.06 -3.35
C GLU A 89 0.27 9.59 -2.94
N LEU A 90 -0.59 8.87 -3.65
CA LEU A 90 -0.86 7.46 -3.42
C LEU A 90 0.36 6.60 -3.74
N LEU A 91 1.03 6.85 -4.87
CA LEU A 91 2.27 6.17 -5.22
C LEU A 91 3.34 6.40 -4.14
N GLY A 92 3.55 7.65 -3.71
CA GLY A 92 4.48 7.96 -2.62
C GLY A 92 4.12 7.26 -1.30
N THR A 93 2.83 7.11 -1.01
CA THR A 93 2.34 6.36 0.15
C THR A 93 2.69 4.87 0.04
N LEU A 94 2.43 4.25 -1.11
CA LEU A 94 2.75 2.84 -1.37
C LEU A 94 4.26 2.58 -1.28
N GLU A 95 5.09 3.47 -1.82
CA GLU A 95 6.55 3.37 -1.69
C GLU A 95 7.00 3.44 -0.22
N GLN A 96 6.39 4.30 0.59
CA GLN A 96 6.71 4.37 2.02
C GLN A 96 6.34 3.08 2.74
N VAL A 97 5.17 2.51 2.44
CA VAL A 97 4.75 1.20 2.98
C VAL A 97 5.77 0.13 2.62
N LEU A 98 6.15 0.01 1.34
CA LEU A 98 7.12 -0.99 0.88
C LEU A 98 8.48 -0.87 1.58
N ARG A 99 8.91 0.34 1.93
CA ARG A 99 10.20 0.57 2.62
C ARG A 99 10.17 0.32 4.13
N LYS A 100 9.09 0.73 4.80
CA LYS A 100 9.06 0.82 6.28
C LYS A 100 8.29 -0.30 6.95
N GLU A 101 7.35 -0.92 6.24
CA GLU A 101 6.44 -1.87 6.86
C GLU A 101 7.10 -3.21 7.16
N SER A 102 6.95 -3.67 8.39
CA SER A 102 7.48 -4.94 8.86
C SER A 102 6.60 -6.13 8.45
N ASN A 103 5.28 -5.95 8.46
CA ASN A 103 4.30 -6.99 8.16
C ASN A 103 4.27 -7.31 6.65
N PRO A 104 4.63 -8.54 6.23
CA PRO A 104 4.65 -8.90 4.82
C PRO A 104 3.28 -8.87 4.15
N GLY A 105 2.18 -9.07 4.89
CA GLY A 105 0.83 -8.99 4.36
C GLY A 105 0.44 -7.57 3.93
N VAL A 106 0.89 -6.56 4.68
CA VAL A 106 0.66 -5.15 4.34
C VAL A 106 1.51 -4.76 3.13
N ARG A 107 2.80 -5.15 3.09
CA ARG A 107 3.65 -4.96 1.90
C ARG A 107 3.09 -5.65 0.65
N LEU A 108 2.49 -6.83 0.82
CA LEU A 108 1.82 -7.54 -0.26
C LEU A 108 0.65 -6.75 -0.85
N MET A 109 -0.17 -6.11 -0.01
CA MET A 109 -1.24 -5.25 -0.53
C MET A 109 -0.68 -4.06 -1.30
N ALA A 110 0.44 -3.49 -0.86
CA ALA A 110 1.10 -2.41 -1.58
C ALA A 110 1.66 -2.86 -2.94
N VAL A 111 2.32 -4.03 -3.01
CA VAL A 111 2.75 -4.62 -4.30
C VAL A 111 1.56 -4.84 -5.23
N ARG A 112 0.46 -5.41 -4.72
CA ARG A 112 -0.75 -5.63 -5.53
C ARG A 112 -1.41 -4.34 -6.01
N ALA A 113 -1.35 -3.27 -5.22
CA ALA A 113 -1.82 -1.96 -5.64
C ALA A 113 -0.99 -1.44 -6.82
N LEU A 114 0.35 -1.55 -6.76
CA LEU A 114 1.23 -1.20 -7.87
C LEU A 114 0.96 -2.04 -9.14
N GLN A 115 0.66 -3.34 -8.97
CA GLN A 115 0.36 -4.25 -10.08
C GLN A 115 -1.03 -4.05 -10.68
N SER A 116 -1.94 -3.35 -9.99
CA SER A 116 -3.31 -3.13 -10.46
C SER A 116 -3.46 -2.01 -11.50
N VAL A 117 -2.34 -1.34 -11.84
CA VAL A 117 -2.30 -0.22 -12.78
C VAL A 117 -1.17 -0.45 -13.80
N PRO A 118 -1.22 0.19 -14.99
CA PRO A 118 -0.15 0.05 -15.99
C PRO A 118 1.23 0.44 -15.43
N ILE A 119 2.23 -0.40 -15.68
CA ILE A 119 3.61 -0.15 -15.21
C ILE A 119 4.17 1.07 -15.94
N ASN A 120 4.41 2.14 -15.19
CA ASN A 120 5.23 3.28 -15.60
C ASN A 120 6.62 3.18 -14.95
N GLU A 121 7.51 4.13 -15.25
CA GLU A 121 8.88 4.14 -14.70
C GLU A 121 8.92 4.15 -13.16
N ALA A 122 8.03 4.92 -12.53
CA ALA A 122 8.00 5.02 -11.07
C ALA A 122 7.54 3.70 -10.42
N ILE A 123 6.51 3.06 -10.98
CA ILE A 123 6.07 1.72 -10.55
C ILE A 123 7.16 0.68 -10.79
N ARG A 124 7.83 0.73 -11.95
CA ARG A 124 8.96 -0.16 -12.28
C ARG A 124 10.08 -0.02 -11.26
N ASN A 125 10.42 1.21 -10.86
CA ASN A 125 11.43 1.48 -9.83
C ASN A 125 11.01 0.94 -8.45
N ALA A 126 9.74 1.13 -8.07
CA ALA A 126 9.21 0.60 -6.81
C ALA A 126 9.23 -0.93 -6.77
N LEU A 127 8.76 -1.60 -7.83
CA LEU A 127 8.81 -3.06 -7.95
C LEU A 127 10.24 -3.59 -8.02
N THR A 128 11.15 -2.89 -8.71
CA THR A 128 12.57 -3.27 -8.75
C THR A 128 13.19 -3.25 -7.36
N ARG A 129 12.87 -2.24 -6.52
CA ARG A 129 13.33 -2.23 -5.12
C ARG A 129 12.78 -3.40 -4.32
N VAL A 130 11.50 -3.77 -4.51
CA VAL A 130 10.93 -4.97 -3.87
C VAL A 130 11.69 -6.22 -4.29
N LEU A 131 11.91 -6.39 -5.60
CA LEU A 131 12.66 -7.51 -6.16
C LEU A 131 14.09 -7.60 -5.64
N LEU A 132 14.78 -6.48 -5.42
CA LEU A 132 16.17 -6.51 -4.99
C LEU A 132 16.35 -6.60 -3.47
N TYR A 133 15.41 -6.08 -2.68
CA TYR A 133 15.65 -5.82 -1.26
C TYR A 133 14.59 -6.36 -0.30
N ASP A 134 13.43 -6.84 -0.77
CA ASP A 134 12.43 -7.38 0.16
C ASP A 134 12.92 -8.70 0.78
N ARG A 135 12.87 -8.78 2.11
CA ARG A 135 13.26 -9.96 2.87
C ARG A 135 12.37 -11.19 2.59
N ASN A 136 11.12 -10.99 2.16
CA ASN A 136 10.20 -12.09 1.87
C ASN A 136 10.32 -12.52 0.39
N PRO A 137 10.76 -13.77 0.12
CA PRO A 137 10.91 -14.26 -1.25
C PRO A 137 9.59 -14.26 -2.04
N ALA A 138 8.43 -14.44 -1.40
CA ALA A 138 7.14 -14.40 -2.10
C ALA A 138 6.80 -13.01 -2.65
N LEU A 139 7.25 -11.93 -1.99
CA LEU A 139 7.11 -10.56 -2.50
C LEU A 139 8.07 -10.30 -3.65
N ARG A 140 9.32 -10.78 -3.54
CA ARG A 140 10.29 -10.70 -4.63
C ARG A 140 9.81 -11.45 -5.87
N ILE A 141 9.22 -12.63 -5.71
CA ILE A 141 8.63 -13.40 -6.82
C ILE A 141 7.53 -12.61 -7.52
N GLN A 142 6.60 -12.00 -6.77
CA GLN A 142 5.54 -11.19 -7.37
C GLN A 142 6.08 -9.98 -8.14
N ALA A 143 7.09 -9.29 -7.58
CA ALA A 143 7.74 -8.20 -8.28
C ALA A 143 8.48 -8.67 -9.54
N PHE A 144 9.18 -9.81 -9.46
CA PHE A 144 9.86 -10.43 -10.60
C PHE A 144 8.90 -10.75 -11.74
N ASP A 145 7.81 -11.45 -11.43
CA ASP A 145 6.83 -11.85 -12.44
C ASP A 145 6.27 -10.61 -13.16
N SER A 146 5.87 -9.56 -12.42
CA SER A 146 5.36 -8.32 -13.02
C SER A 146 6.39 -7.56 -13.85
N LEU A 147 7.67 -7.55 -13.44
CA LEU A 147 8.73 -6.85 -14.18
C LEU A 147 9.18 -7.60 -15.44
N THR A 148 8.89 -8.89 -15.54
CA THR A 148 9.28 -9.77 -16.64
C THR A 148 8.12 -10.20 -17.53
N GLU A 149 6.93 -9.61 -17.32
CA GLU A 149 5.82 -9.75 -18.25
C GLU A 149 6.24 -9.29 -19.66
N PRO A 150 5.72 -9.94 -20.73
CA PRO A 150 6.15 -9.76 -22.12
C PRO A 150 5.74 -8.41 -22.74
N LEU A 151 5.44 -7.39 -21.92
CA LEU A 151 5.04 -6.07 -22.36
C LEU A 151 6.21 -5.26 -22.93
N GLU A 152 7.45 -5.64 -22.59
CA GLU A 152 8.68 -4.99 -23.06
C GLU A 152 9.53 -5.97 -23.89
N PRO A 153 10.33 -5.47 -24.85
CA PRO A 153 11.35 -6.29 -25.50
C PRO A 153 12.27 -6.91 -24.46
N ILE A 154 12.49 -8.22 -24.56
CA ILE A 154 13.19 -9.00 -23.54
C ILE A 154 14.64 -8.53 -23.35
N GLU A 155 15.26 -7.91 -24.35
CA GLU A 155 16.60 -7.33 -24.29
C GLU A 155 16.69 -6.18 -23.27
N THR A 156 15.62 -5.41 -23.09
CA THR A 156 15.57 -4.33 -22.10
C THR A 156 15.60 -4.85 -20.66
N GLN A 157 15.24 -6.13 -20.47
CA GLN A 157 15.19 -6.78 -19.17
C GLN A 157 16.56 -7.34 -18.75
N GLU A 158 17.53 -7.44 -19.66
CA GLU A 158 18.82 -8.10 -19.40
C GLU A 158 19.54 -7.57 -18.15
N PRO A 159 19.68 -6.25 -17.90
CA PRO A 159 20.36 -5.74 -16.71
C PRO A 159 19.66 -6.19 -15.42
N LEU A 160 18.33 -6.14 -15.40
CA LEU A 160 17.53 -6.58 -14.26
C LEU A 160 17.69 -8.09 -14.03
N LEU A 161 17.60 -8.89 -15.09
CA LEU A 161 17.74 -10.35 -15.01
C LEU A 161 19.13 -10.73 -14.46
N ARG A 162 20.19 -10.06 -14.92
CA ARG A 162 21.56 -10.25 -14.41
C ARG A 162 21.67 -9.91 -12.92
N SER A 163 20.98 -8.86 -12.46
CA SER A 163 21.01 -8.44 -11.06
C SER A 163 20.40 -9.47 -10.09
N VAL A 164 19.54 -10.38 -10.58
CA VAL A 164 18.84 -11.38 -9.75
C VAL A 164 19.27 -12.84 -10.02
N GLN A 165 20.31 -13.07 -10.83
CA GLN A 165 20.82 -14.44 -11.09
C GLN A 165 21.30 -15.18 -9.83
N ALA A 166 21.68 -14.42 -8.81
CA ALA A 166 22.13 -14.93 -7.51
C ALA A 166 21.10 -14.73 -6.38
N ASP A 167 19.83 -14.43 -6.69
CA ASP A 167 18.78 -14.28 -5.67
C ASP A 167 18.67 -15.54 -4.80
N THR A 168 18.30 -15.41 -3.53
CA THR A 168 18.15 -16.57 -2.63
C THR A 168 16.97 -17.49 -3.00
N SER A 169 15.98 -16.99 -3.74
CA SER A 169 14.85 -17.76 -4.28
C SER A 169 15.27 -18.59 -5.50
N SER A 170 15.12 -19.91 -5.42
CA SER A 170 15.39 -20.80 -6.56
C SER A 170 14.53 -20.48 -7.78
N TYR A 171 13.25 -20.13 -7.56
CA TYR A 171 12.34 -19.73 -8.64
C TYR A 171 12.92 -18.54 -9.44
N ILE A 172 13.32 -17.47 -8.75
CA ILE A 172 13.85 -16.27 -9.40
C ILE A 172 15.14 -16.60 -10.15
N ARG A 173 16.08 -17.32 -9.52
CA ARG A 173 17.33 -17.72 -10.19
C ARG A 173 17.08 -18.54 -11.45
N HIS A 174 16.22 -19.56 -11.38
CA HIS A 174 15.93 -20.40 -12.53
C HIS A 174 15.28 -19.60 -13.65
N ARG A 175 14.26 -18.79 -13.34
CA ARG A 175 13.58 -17.98 -14.35
C ARG A 175 14.47 -16.92 -14.98
N ALA A 176 15.30 -16.23 -14.18
CA ALA A 176 16.23 -15.24 -14.71
C ALA A 176 17.21 -15.87 -15.70
N ASN A 177 17.78 -17.03 -15.36
CA ASN A 177 18.70 -17.75 -16.26
C ASN A 177 18.01 -18.26 -17.53
N ASP A 178 16.75 -18.71 -17.44
CA ASP A 178 15.98 -19.13 -18.61
C ASP A 178 15.70 -17.96 -19.57
N LEU A 179 15.33 -16.80 -19.03
CA LEU A 179 15.09 -15.59 -19.83
C LEU A 179 16.40 -15.07 -20.47
N LEU A 180 17.50 -15.05 -19.73
CA LEU A 180 18.81 -14.66 -20.27
C LEU A 180 19.28 -15.56 -21.42
N LYS A 181 19.02 -16.87 -21.34
CA LYS A 181 19.30 -17.80 -22.45
C LYS A 181 18.49 -17.46 -23.70
N LYS A 182 17.22 -17.06 -23.54
CA LYS A 182 16.38 -16.65 -24.68
C LYS A 182 16.94 -15.40 -25.36
N ILE A 183 17.33 -14.39 -24.57
CA ILE A 183 17.99 -13.18 -25.07
C ILE A 183 19.24 -13.53 -25.89
N GLU A 184 20.09 -14.44 -25.39
CA GLU A 184 21.30 -14.85 -26.09
C GLU A 184 21.01 -15.54 -27.43
N VAL A 185 19.98 -16.38 -27.48
CA VAL A 185 19.53 -17.05 -28.70
C VAL A 185 19.00 -16.04 -29.73
N GLU A 186 18.21 -15.06 -29.29
CA GLU A 186 17.66 -14.01 -30.16
C GLU A 186 18.74 -13.09 -30.72
N LYS A 187 19.70 -12.66 -29.89
CA LYS A 187 20.88 -11.91 -30.34
C LYS A 187 21.69 -12.70 -31.36
N SER A 188 21.93 -13.99 -31.11
CA SER A 188 22.67 -14.86 -32.03
C SER A 188 21.96 -14.98 -33.38
N ARG A 189 20.62 -15.11 -33.39
CA ARG A 189 19.82 -15.13 -34.63
C ARG A 189 19.90 -13.81 -35.39
N ALA A 190 19.75 -12.68 -34.70
CA ALA A 190 19.83 -11.36 -35.33
C ALA A 190 21.20 -11.09 -35.99
N LEU A 191 22.28 -11.58 -35.39
CA LEU A 191 23.65 -11.49 -35.94
C LEU A 191 23.86 -12.35 -37.18
N LEU A 192 23.18 -13.49 -37.30
CA LEU A 192 23.24 -14.33 -38.51
C LEU A 192 22.48 -13.67 -39.65
N THR A 193 21.28 -13.14 -39.39
CA THR A 193 20.46 -12.47 -40.40
C THR A 193 21.07 -11.18 -40.93
N SER A 194 21.88 -10.46 -40.13
CA SER A 194 22.54 -9.22 -40.57
C SER A 194 23.83 -9.46 -41.35
N ARG A 195 24.34 -10.70 -41.41
CA ARG A 195 25.51 -11.08 -42.21
C ARG A 195 25.15 -11.65 -43.58
N GLU A 196 23.89 -12.03 -43.79
CA GLU A 196 23.38 -12.63 -45.02
C GLU A 196 22.68 -11.64 -45.95
N GLY A 197 22.46 -10.39 -45.53
CA GLY A 197 21.89 -9.28 -46.32
C GLY A 197 22.91 -8.17 -46.58
#